data_AF-A0A6B8RS01-F1
#
_entry.id   AF-A0A6B8RS01-F1
#
_cell.length_a   1.000
_cell.length_b   1.000
_cell.length_c   1.000
_cell.angle_alpha   90.00
_cell.angle_beta   90.00
_cell.angle_gamma   90.00
#
_symmetry.space_group_name_H-M   'P 1'
#
loop_
_entity.id
_entity.type
_entity.pdbx_description
1 polymer ?
#
loop_
_entity_poly.entity_id
_entity_poly.type
_entity_poly.pdbx_seq_one_letter_code
_entity_poly.pdbx_strand_id
1 'polypeptide(L)'
;MNRFVVYIIASIACLIIPLFGVLYGIWDSNQPKIGPVGDGNANPTIFQLIPIFTTFLLGIINLPIAIFRYKKHKKSKSRVN
;
A
#
# COMPACT_ATOMS: atom_id res chain seq x y z
N MET A 1 10.69 19.08 0.08
CA MET A 1 10.74 17.79 -0.65
C MET A 1 10.15 17.97 -2.03
N ASN A 2 10.76 17.46 -3.10
CA ASN A 2 10.21 17.60 -4.46
C ASN A 2 8.85 16.86 -4.54
N ARG A 3 7.79 17.52 -5.04
CA ARG A 3 6.44 16.93 -5.17
C ARG A 3 6.45 15.57 -5.88
N PHE A 4 7.32 15.40 -6.88
CA PHE A 4 7.44 14.13 -7.61
C PHE A 4 8.00 13.00 -6.74
N VAL A 5 8.89 13.32 -5.80
CA VAL A 5 9.44 12.36 -4.83
C VAL A 5 8.37 11.99 -3.80
N VAL A 6 7.54 12.95 -3.36
CA VAL A 6 6.39 12.69 -2.48
C VAL A 6 5.43 11.68 -3.12
N TYR A 7 5.09 11.85 -4.41
CA TYR A 7 4.21 10.92 -5.12
C TYR A 7 4.79 9.51 -5.23
N ILE A 8 6.10 9.37 -5.42
CA ILE A 8 6.77 8.06 -5.45
C ILE A 8 6.69 7.41 -4.06
N ILE A 9 7.02 8.15 -3.00
CA ILE A 9 6.94 7.65 -1.62
C ILE A 9 5.52 7.22 -1.27
N ALA A 10 4.52 8.05 -1.59
CA ALA A 10 3.11 7.73 -1.36
C ALA A 10 2.68 6.46 -2.13
N SER A 11 3.11 6.32 -3.40
CA SER A 11 2.81 5.12 -4.19
C SER A 11 3.45 3.86 -3.60
N ILE A 12 4.67 3.95 -3.09
CA ILE A 12 5.35 2.86 -2.39
C ILE A 12 4.63 2.52 -1.08
N ALA A 13 4.21 3.54 -0.31
CA ALA A 13 3.44 3.32 0.92
C ALA A 13 2.11 2.58 0.64
N CYS A 14 1.42 2.92 -0.45
CA CYS A 14 0.22 2.20 -0.90
C CYS A 14 0.47 0.73 -1.26
N LEU A 15 1.71 0.32 -1.58
CA LEU A 15 2.06 -1.08 -1.79
C LEU A 15 2.40 -1.79 -0.48
N ILE A 16 3.10 -1.10 0.42
CA ILE A 16 3.65 -1.67 1.65
C ILE A 16 2.60 -1.78 2.76
N ILE A 17 1.75 -0.76 2.95
CA ILE A 17 0.75 -0.73 4.02
C ILE A 17 -0.24 -1.90 3.91
N PRO A 18 -0.84 -2.20 2.74
CA PRO A 18 -1.73 -3.35 2.59
C PRO A 18 -1.02 -4.67 2.86
N LEU A 19 0.25 -4.81 2.48
CA LEU A 19 1.05 -6.01 2.74
C LEU A 19 1.21 -6.26 4.25
N PHE A 20 1.56 -5.23 5.02
CA PHE A 20 1.62 -5.33 6.47
C PHE A 20 0.25 -5.62 7.09
N GLY A 21 -0.82 -5.03 6.56
CA GLY A 21 -2.19 -5.31 7.00
C GLY A 21 -2.56 -6.79 6.83
N VAL A 22 -2.22 -7.39 5.69
CA VAL A 22 -2.44 -8.82 5.44
C VAL A 22 -1.59 -9.69 6.36
N LEU A 23 -0.30 -9.38 6.51
CA LEU A 23 0.60 -10.13 7.39
C LEU A 23 0.13 -10.08 8.85
N TYR A 24 -0.30 -8.90 9.31
CA TYR A 24 -0.86 -8.73 10.64
C TYR A 24 -2.15 -9.54 10.81
N GLY A 25 -3.05 -9.50 9.83
CA GLY A 25 -4.29 -10.29 9.85
C GLY A 25 -4.03 -11.80 9.89
N ILE A 26 -3.04 -12.30 9.14
CA ILE A 26 -2.63 -13.71 9.17
C ILE A 26 -2.06 -14.07 10.55
N TRP A 27 -1.20 -13.23 11.10
CA TRP A 27 -0.61 -13.44 12.41
C TRP A 27 -1.68 -13.49 13.50
N ASP A 28 -2.59 -12.51 13.53
CA ASP A 28 -3.69 -12.42 14.49
C ASP A 28 -4.66 -13.61 14.37
N SER A 29 -4.92 -14.07 13.15
CA SER A 29 -5.79 -15.24 12.90
C SER A 29 -5.20 -16.55 13.42
N ASN A 30 -3.86 -16.67 13.47
CA ASN A 30 -3.17 -17.87 13.93
C ASN A 30 -2.90 -17.87 15.44
N GLN A 31 -3.23 -16.79 16.17
CA GLN A 31 -3.04 -16.77 17.62
C GLN A 31 -4.09 -17.65 18.31
N PRO A 32 -3.70 -18.45 19.33
CA PRO A 32 -4.65 -19.22 20.12
C PRO A 32 -5.59 -18.26 20.84
N LYS A 33 -6.89 -18.38 20.55
CA LYS A 33 -7.92 -17.47 21.06
C LYS A 33 -8.36 -17.94 22.44
N ILE A 34 -7.56 -17.60 23.44
CA ILE A 34 -7.82 -17.84 24.85
C ILE A 34 -8.71 -16.71 25.41
N GLY A 35 -10.02 -16.79 25.18
CA GLY A 35 -10.99 -15.84 25.71
C GLY A 35 -12.45 -16.30 25.57
N PRO A 36 -13.42 -15.65 26.27
CA PRO A 36 -14.83 -16.05 26.31
C PRO A 36 -15.59 -15.91 24.98
N VAL A 37 -14.94 -15.38 23.93
CA VAL A 37 -15.52 -15.08 22.62
C VAL A 37 -15.18 -16.15 21.57
N GLY A 38 -15.41 -17.43 21.90
CA GLY A 38 -15.43 -18.58 20.97
C GLY A 38 -14.13 -18.88 20.19
N ASP A 39 -14.17 -19.90 19.32
CA ASP A 39 -13.05 -20.35 18.45
C ASP A 39 -12.40 -19.22 17.63
N GLY A 40 -13.07 -18.07 17.56
CA GLY A 40 -12.59 -16.78 17.07
C GLY A 40 -12.07 -16.82 15.63
N ASN A 41 -12.56 -17.73 14.81
CA ASN A 41 -12.26 -17.76 13.38
C ASN A 41 -12.79 -16.48 12.70
N ALA A 42 -11.92 -15.49 12.53
CA ALA A 42 -12.25 -14.19 11.96
C ALA A 42 -11.80 -14.16 10.50
N ASN A 43 -12.50 -14.93 9.65
CA ASN A 43 -12.27 -14.84 8.21
C ASN A 43 -12.63 -13.42 7.75
N PRO A 44 -11.71 -12.72 7.05
CA PRO A 44 -12.00 -11.38 6.59
C PRO A 44 -13.18 -11.41 5.62
N THR A 45 -14.16 -10.56 5.89
CA THR A 45 -15.29 -10.38 4.98
C THR A 45 -14.84 -9.73 3.68
N ILE A 46 -15.54 -9.98 2.57
CA ILE A 46 -15.22 -9.36 1.27
C ILE A 46 -15.12 -7.83 1.39
N PHE A 47 -16.00 -7.22 2.18
CA PHE A 47 -15.99 -5.78 2.42
C PHE A 47 -14.73 -5.27 3.15
N GLN A 48 -14.13 -6.09 4.03
CA GLN A 48 -12.86 -5.76 4.69
C GLN A 48 -11.66 -5.89 3.74
N LEU A 49 -11.78 -6.70 2.67
CA LEU A 49 -10.73 -6.88 1.68
C LEU A 49 -10.70 -5.75 0.63
N ILE A 50 -11.84 -5.13 0.32
CA ILE A 50 -11.95 -4.01 -0.65
C ILE A 50 -10.90 -2.91 -0.40
N PRO A 51 -10.76 -2.33 0.81
CA PRO A 51 -9.77 -1.26 1.03
C PRO A 51 -8.33 -1.73 0.84
N ILE A 52 -8.01 -2.99 1.16
CA ILE A 52 -6.67 -3.57 0.99
C ILE A 52 -6.34 -3.67 -0.50
N PHE A 53 -7.24 -4.27 -1.29
CA PHE A 53 -7.04 -4.44 -2.73
C PHE A 53 -7.03 -3.12 -3.49
N THR A 54 -7.95 -2.21 -3.20
CA THR A 54 -8.02 -0.90 -3.87
C THR A 54 -6.78 -0.05 -3.58
N THR A 55 -6.31 -0.02 -2.33
CA THR A 55 -5.09 0.69 -1.95
C THR A 55 -3.85 0.11 -2.66
N PHE A 56 -3.76 -1.22 -2.71
CA PHE A 56 -2.67 -1.90 -3.40
C PHE A 56 -2.66 -1.62 -4.91
N LEU A 57 -3.82 -1.71 -5.56
CA LEU A 57 -3.99 -1.39 -6.99
C LEU A 57 -3.63 0.07 -7.30
N LEU A 58 -4.02 1.01 -6.44
CA LEU A 58 -3.63 2.41 -6.56
C LEU A 58 -2.09 2.57 -6.50
N GLY A 59 -1.41 1.83 -5.64
CA GLY A 59 0.06 1.80 -5.60
C GLY A 59 0.67 1.32 -6.91
N ILE A 60 0.17 0.20 -7.45
CA ILE A 60 0.66 -0.40 -8.71
C ILE A 60 0.51 0.56 -9.88
N ILE A 61 -0.65 1.21 -10.02
CA ILE A 61 -0.94 2.10 -11.14
C ILE A 61 -0.17 3.42 -11.00
N ASN A 62 -0.10 4.00 -9.80
CA ASN A 62 0.48 5.33 -9.62
C ASN A 62 2.02 5.33 -9.59
N LEU A 63 2.67 4.25 -9.14
CA LEU A 63 4.13 4.17 -9.08
C LEU A 63 4.82 4.40 -10.45
N PRO A 64 4.46 3.71 -11.55
CA PRO A 64 5.10 3.94 -12.85
C PRO A 64 4.82 5.36 -13.37
N ILE A 65 3.61 5.89 -13.15
CA ILE A 65 3.24 7.26 -13.54
C ILE A 65 4.08 8.29 -12.78
N ALA A 66 4.25 8.10 -11.47
CA ALA A 66 5.07 8.96 -10.62
C ALA A 66 6.54 8.95 -11.04
N ILE A 67 7.10 7.77 -11.34
CA ILE A 67 8.47 7.61 -11.85
C ILE A 67 8.63 8.31 -13.20
N PHE A 68 7.69 8.13 -14.13
CA PHE A 68 7.74 8.77 -15.44
C PHE A 68 7.71 10.30 -15.32
N ARG A 69 6.81 10.84 -14.50
CA ARG A 69 6.72 12.28 -14.23
C ARG A 69 7.99 12.82 -13.58
N TYR A 70 8.58 12.08 -12.65
CA TYR A 70 9.87 12.45 -12.03
C TYR A 70 11.01 12.50 -13.06
N LYS A 71 11.13 11.49 -13.93
CA LYS A 71 12.13 11.46 -15.00
C LYS A 71 11.94 12.63 -15.97
N LYS A 72 10.70 12.93 -16.37
CA LYS A 72 10.38 14.08 -17.25
C LYS A 72 10.78 15.41 -16.59
N HIS A 73 10.46 15.60 -15.31
CA HIS A 73 10.85 16.80 -14.57
C HIS A 73 12.37 16.95 -14.46
N LYS A 74 13.10 15.87 -14.15
CA LYS A 74 14.57 15.90 -14.07
C LYS A 74 15.21 16.27 -15.42
N LYS A 75 14.71 15.69 -16.52
CA LYS A 75 15.17 16.01 -17.89
C LYS A 75 14.86 17.45 -18.31
N SER A 76 13.71 18.00 -17.89
CA SER A 76 13.39 19.41 -18.12
C SER A 76 14.34 20.32 -17.36
N LYS A 77 14.63 20.01 -16.10
CA LYS A 77 15.53 20.81 -15.26
C LYS A 77 16.97 20.81 -15.79
N SER A 78 17.43 19.71 -16.37
CA SER A 78 18.78 19.62 -16.95
C SER A 78 18.96 20.29 -18.32
N ARG A 79 17.87 20.73 -18.98
CA ARG A 79 17.93 21.47 -20.25
C ARG A 79 17.93 23.00 -20.06
N VAL A 80 17.58 23.46 -18.87
CA VAL A 80 17.46 24.88 -18.52
C VAL A 80 18.71 25.39 -17.80
N ASN A 81 19.57 24.48 -17.34
CA ASN A 81 20.92 24.76 -16.85
C ASN A 81 21.94 24.45 -17.93
#